data_AF-A0A1H0SQI5-F1
#
_entry.id   AF-A0A1H0SQI5-F1
#
_cell.length_a   1.000
_cell.length_b   1.000
_cell.length_c   1.000
_cell.angle_alpha   90.00
_cell.angle_beta   90.00
_cell.angle_gamma   90.00
#
_symmetry.space_group_name_H-M   'P 1'
#
loop_
_entity.id
_entity.type
_entity.pdbx_description
1 polymer ?
#
loop_
_entity_poly.entity_id
_entity_poly.type
_entity_poly.pdbx_seq_one_letter_code
_entity_poly.pdbx_strand_id
1 'polypeptide(L)'
;MTESAQAPAPPTAVPAPGVDPIEKTHPSVRELLTELAALEDATRPVHWSVATAADETTPERLAALAREQEIIEELHRRCPHEPAS
;
A
#
# COMPACT_ATOMS: atom_id res chain seq x y z
N MET A 1 29.87 -5.91 59.24
CA MET A 1 30.03 -4.44 59.09
C MET A 1 30.81 -4.19 57.81
N THR A 2 30.50 -3.10 57.09
CA THR A 2 30.69 -2.79 55.64
C THR A 2 29.58 -3.43 54.79
N GLU A 3 28.54 -2.76 54.27
CA GLU A 3 28.24 -1.39 53.79
C GLU A 3 28.99 -0.93 52.53
N SER A 4 28.20 -0.43 51.56
CA SER A 4 28.54 0.23 50.27
C SER A 4 28.38 -0.68 49.04
N ALA A 5 27.64 -0.34 47.98
CA ALA A 5 26.92 0.88 47.64
C ALA A 5 25.75 0.52 46.69
N GLN A 6 24.59 1.13 46.90
CA GLN A 6 23.45 1.00 46.01
C GLN A 6 23.61 1.99 44.84
N ALA A 7 23.76 1.45 43.63
CA ALA A 7 23.81 2.25 42.40
C ALA A 7 22.45 2.94 42.16
N PRO A 8 22.43 4.17 41.62
CA PRO A 8 21.18 4.86 41.30
C PRO A 8 20.41 4.09 40.21
N ALA A 9 19.12 3.87 40.44
CA ALA A 9 18.23 3.25 39.46
C ALA A 9 18.18 4.12 38.18
N PRO A 10 18.10 3.49 36.98
CA PRO A 10 17.96 4.24 35.74
C PRO A 10 16.66 5.06 35.76
N PRO A 11 16.63 6.25 35.12
CA PRO A 11 15.40 7.03 35.03
C PRO A 11 14.35 6.21 34.30
N THR A 12 13.22 5.97 34.97
CA THR A 12 12.01 5.40 34.37
C THR A 12 11.67 6.22 33.14
N ALA A 13 11.81 5.61 31.96
CA ALA A 13 11.37 6.19 30.71
C ALA A 13 9.88 6.48 30.82
N VAL A 14 9.53 7.76 30.94
CA VAL A 14 8.16 8.22 30.83
C VAL A 14 7.75 7.94 29.37
N PRO A 15 6.72 7.13 29.10
CA PRO A 15 6.23 6.99 27.73
C PRO A 15 5.75 8.37 27.27
N ALA A 16 6.37 8.87 26.19
CA ALA A 16 5.94 10.10 25.55
C ALA A 16 4.47 9.97 25.13
N PRO A 17 3.60 10.95 25.45
CA PRO A 17 2.24 10.94 24.97
C PRO A 17 2.24 11.27 23.47
N GLY A 18 1.57 10.44 22.67
CA GLY A 18 1.27 10.78 21.28
C GLY A 18 2.13 10.10 20.23
N VAL A 19 2.37 8.79 20.36
CA VAL A 19 2.46 7.97 19.15
C VAL A 19 1.07 7.38 18.97
N ASP A 20 0.20 8.15 18.33
CA ASP A 20 -1.03 7.60 17.76
C ASP A 20 -0.61 6.36 16.95
N PRO A 21 -1.26 5.20 17.14
CA PRO A 21 -1.04 4.08 16.26
C PRO A 21 -1.28 4.62 14.86
N ILE A 22 -0.33 4.43 13.94
CA ILE A 22 -0.50 4.79 12.53
C ILE A 22 -1.80 4.13 12.09
N GLU A 23 -2.90 4.89 12.13
CA GLU A 23 -4.15 4.52 11.49
C GLU A 23 -3.70 4.28 10.07
N LYS A 24 -3.74 3.01 9.65
CA LYS A 24 -3.51 2.63 8.27
C LYS A 24 -4.51 3.43 7.46
N THR A 25 -4.07 4.58 6.97
CA THR A 25 -4.94 5.55 6.34
C THR A 25 -5.29 4.89 5.04
N HIS A 26 -6.52 4.37 4.96
CA HIS A 26 -6.97 3.70 3.75
C HIS A 26 -6.84 4.72 2.60
N PRO A 27 -6.20 4.35 1.48
CA PRO A 27 -5.98 5.27 0.37
C PRO A 27 -7.31 5.83 -0.09
N SER A 28 -7.38 7.13 -0.37
CA SER A 28 -8.58 7.80 -0.87
C SER A 28 -8.97 7.31 -2.27
N VAL A 29 -10.22 7.53 -2.68
CA VAL A 29 -10.69 7.16 -4.04
C VAL A 29 -9.84 7.82 -5.13
N ARG A 30 -9.41 9.07 -4.91
CA ARG A 30 -8.55 9.79 -5.86
C ARG A 30 -7.17 9.15 -5.97
N GLU A 31 -6.59 8.73 -4.84
CA GLU A 31 -5.31 8.03 -4.83
C GLU A 31 -5.41 6.68 -5.51
N LEU A 32 -6.47 5.91 -5.24
CA LEU A 32 -6.75 4.65 -5.92
C LEU A 32 -6.88 4.79 -7.44
N LEU A 33 -7.61 5.80 -7.92
CA LEU A 33 -7.73 6.08 -9.36
C LEU A 33 -6.40 6.52 -9.99
N THR A 34 -5.58 7.26 -9.24
CA THR A 34 -4.25 7.69 -9.71
C THR A 34 -3.31 6.48 -9.83
N GLU A 35 -3.34 5.59 -8.83
CA GLU A 35 -2.57 4.34 -8.83
C GLU A 35 -3.02 3.43 -9.99
N LEU A 36 -4.33 3.30 -10.21
CA LEU A 36 -4.88 2.51 -11.31
C LEU A 36 -4.37 3.00 -12.68
N ALA A 37 -4.41 4.32 -12.93
CA ALA A 37 -3.92 4.89 -14.19
C ALA A 37 -2.42 4.63 -14.43
N ALA A 38 -1.62 4.62 -13.36
CA ALA A 38 -0.19 4.31 -13.46
C ALA A 38 0.05 2.82 -13.76
N LEU A 39 -0.73 1.92 -13.14
CA LEU A 39 -0.65 0.49 -13.40
C LEU A 39 -1.07 0.15 -14.83
N GLU A 40 -2.15 0.76 -15.33
CA GLU A 40 -2.61 0.57 -16.71
C GLU A 40 -1.58 0.99 -17.77
N ASP A 41 -0.74 1.98 -17.49
CA ASP A 41 0.36 2.37 -18.38
C ASP A 41 1.49 1.33 -18.33
N ALA A 42 1.80 0.81 -17.14
CA ALA A 42 2.83 -0.22 -16.93
C ALA A 42 2.43 -1.59 -17.49
N THR A 43 1.14 -1.92 -17.52
CA THR A 43 0.62 -3.20 -18.03
C THR A 43 0.25 -3.15 -19.52
N ARG A 44 0.29 -1.96 -20.14
CA ARG A 44 -0.05 -1.73 -21.55
C ARG A 44 0.97 -2.40 -22.48
N PRO A 45 0.54 -3.29 -23.39
CA PRO A 45 1.43 -3.81 -24.42
C PRO A 45 1.81 -2.66 -25.37
N VAL A 46 3.11 -2.40 -25.53
CA VAL A 46 3.64 -1.41 -26.47
C VAL A 46 3.45 -1.94 -27.89
N HIS A 47 2.26 -1.73 -28.44
CA HIS A 47 1.94 -2.01 -29.84
C HIS A 47 2.74 -1.06 -30.76
N TRP A 48 3.98 -1.40 -31.11
CA TRP A 48 4.57 -1.01 -32.42
C TRP A 48 5.96 -1.59 -32.73
N SER A 49 6.68 -2.24 -31.82
CA SER A 49 7.98 -2.84 -32.16
C SER A 49 8.00 -4.33 -31.88
N VAL A 50 7.78 -5.09 -32.96
CA VAL A 50 8.24 -6.46 -33.19
C VAL A 50 7.76 -7.48 -32.17
N ALA A 51 6.77 -8.27 -32.59
CA ALA A 51 6.34 -9.52 -31.97
C ALA A 51 7.44 -10.60 -32.04
N THR A 52 8.58 -10.37 -31.37
CA THR A 52 9.66 -11.35 -31.29
C THR A 52 10.10 -11.53 -29.85
N ALA A 53 9.74 -12.70 -29.35
CA ALA A 53 10.11 -13.33 -28.09
C ALA A 53 9.47 -12.70 -26.84
N ALA A 54 8.82 -13.53 -26.03
CA ALA A 54 8.33 -13.21 -24.70
C ALA A 54 7.12 -12.25 -24.64
N ASP A 55 5.96 -12.78 -25.05
CA ASP A 55 4.72 -12.61 -24.29
C ASP A 55 4.91 -13.22 -22.87
N GLU A 56 5.96 -12.81 -22.16
CA GLU A 56 6.22 -13.25 -20.81
C GLU A 56 5.37 -12.37 -19.91
N THR A 57 4.31 -12.95 -19.39
CA THR A 57 3.78 -12.60 -18.07
C THR A 57 4.93 -12.62 -17.07
N THR A 58 5.66 -11.51 -16.98
CA THR A 58 6.66 -11.32 -15.96
C THR A 58 5.94 -11.30 -14.60
N PRO A 59 6.57 -11.81 -13.53
CA PRO A 59 6.01 -11.73 -12.18
C PRO A 59 5.58 -10.30 -11.80
N GLU A 60 6.30 -9.29 -12.27
CA GLU A 60 6.00 -7.88 -12.06
C GLU A 60 4.71 -7.46 -12.76
N ARG A 61 4.49 -7.90 -14.01
CA ARG A 61 3.25 -7.63 -14.74
C ARG A 61 2.05 -8.33 -14.08
N LEU A 62 2.23 -9.57 -13.61
CA LEU A 62 1.19 -10.28 -12.87
C LEU A 62 0.86 -9.59 -11.54
N ALA A 63 1.87 -9.10 -10.82
CA ALA A 63 1.68 -8.34 -9.59
C ALA A 63 0.94 -7.02 -9.85
N ALA A 64 1.28 -6.31 -10.94
CA ALA A 64 0.59 -5.10 -11.35
C ALA A 64 -0.90 -5.38 -11.66
N LEU A 65 -1.19 -6.41 -12.45
CA LEU A 65 -2.58 -6.82 -12.76
C LEU A 65 -3.37 -7.24 -11.50
N ALA A 66 -2.73 -7.97 -10.58
CA ALA A 66 -3.36 -8.34 -9.32
C ALA A 66 -3.70 -7.09 -8.49
N ARG A 67 -2.79 -6.09 -8.48
CA ARG A 67 -3.01 -4.83 -7.80
C ARG A 67 -4.11 -3.99 -8.44
N GLU A 68 -4.18 -3.95 -9.77
CA GLU A 68 -5.29 -3.32 -10.50
C GLU A 68 -6.63 -3.93 -10.06
N GLN A 69 -6.71 -5.27 -9.99
CA GLN A 69 -7.93 -5.97 -9.59
C GLN A 69 -8.37 -5.63 -8.16
N GLU A 70 -7.44 -5.57 -7.21
CA GLU A 70 -7.73 -5.12 -5.83
C GLU A 70 -8.29 -3.69 -5.78
N ILE A 71 -7.70 -2.78 -6.56
CA ILE A 71 -8.14 -1.38 -6.62
C ILE A 71 -9.55 -1.29 -7.21
N ILE A 72 -9.84 -2.03 -8.28
CA ILE A 72 -11.17 -2.06 -8.91
C ILE A 72 -12.22 -2.58 -7.94
N GLU A 73 -11.94 -3.67 -7.21
CA GLU A 73 -12.84 -4.19 -6.18
C GLU A 73 -13.08 -3.18 -5.06
N GLU A 74 -12.03 -2.49 -4.62
CA GLU A 74 -12.15 -1.44 -3.62
C GLU A 74 -13.00 -0.26 -4.09
N LEU A 75 -12.81 0.17 -5.34
CA LEU A 75 -13.63 1.21 -5.96
C LEU A 75 -15.09 0.78 -6.09
N HIS A 76 -15.38 -0.46 -6.50
CA HIS A 76 -16.74 -1.00 -6.55
C HIS A 76 -17.41 -1.03 -5.16
N ARG A 77 -16.67 -1.38 -4.10
CA ARG A 77 -17.21 -1.35 -2.72
C ARG A 77 -17.56 0.06 -2.26
N ARG A 78 -16.77 1.06 -2.67
CA ARG A 78 -16.92 2.46 -2.23
C ARG A 78 -17.88 3.27 -3.10
N CYS A 79 -18.05 2.88 -4.35
CA CYS A 79 -18.94 3.52 -5.32
C CYS A 79 -20.05 2.55 -5.72
N PRO A 80 -21.01 2.26 -4.81
CA PRO A 80 -22.17 1.48 -5.19
C PRO A 80 -22.88 2.19 -6.35
N HIS A 81 -22.99 1.50 -7.48
CA HIS A 81 -23.81 1.97 -8.59
C HIS A 81 -25.25 1.94 -8.11
N GLU A 82 -25.77 3.08 -7.63
CA GLU A 82 -27.20 3.20 -7.44
C GLU A 82 -27.85 2.99 -8.82
N PRO A 83 -28.75 2.02 -8.98
CA PRO A 83 -29.49 1.90 -10.23
C PRO A 83 -30.25 3.22 -10.40
N ALA A 84 -29.99 3.90 -11.52
CA ALA A 84 -30.74 5.09 -11.91
C ALA A 84 -32.24 4.78 -11.82
N SER A 85 -32.91 5.40 -10.86
CA SER A 85 -34.37 5.32 -10.66
C SER A 85 -35.10 6.23 -11.62
#